data_AF-A0A7X8FAM1-F1
#
_entry.id   AF-A0A7X8FAM1-F1
#
_cell.length_a   1.000
_cell.length_b   1.000
_cell.length_c   1.000
_cell.angle_alpha   90.00
_cell.angle_beta   90.00
_cell.angle_gamma   90.00
#
_symmetry.space_group_name_H-M   'P 1'
#
loop_
_entity.id
_entity.type
_entity.pdbx_description
1 polymer ?
#
loop_
_entity_poly.entity_id
_entity_poly.type
_entity_poly.pdbx_seq_one_letter_code
_entity_poly.pdbx_strand_id
1 'polypeptide(L)'
;MISGESEFRRLPGTVLKNEQTGQIIYTPPQNHQEIIQLMSHLEKYINVDKENSLDPLIKMALIHYQFESIHPFYDGNGRTGRILNVLYLVLKGLLDIPVLYLSRYIVKNKDAYYTFLQKVRDEGAWDQWVLFMLDAVEHTSIQTLHIVRSIALAMQEYKHRIRSKHKFYSQDLINNLFFHPYTKIEFVMSDIKVSRITATKYLDLLYQDGLLKKEKLGRSNYYINVALYDILTTLE
;
A
#
# COMPACT_ATOMS: atom_id res chain seq x y z
N MET A 1 2.28 22.15 2.36
CA MET A 1 2.43 22.54 0.95
C MET A 1 2.18 21.32 0.08
N ILE A 2 0.92 21.08 -0.28
CA ILE A 2 0.56 20.28 -1.47
C ILE A 2 -0.10 21.30 -2.39
N SER A 3 0.72 22.09 -3.07
CA SER A 3 0.28 23.10 -4.02
C SER A 3 0.61 22.58 -5.40
N GLY A 4 -0.39 21.98 -6.02
CA GLY A 4 -0.32 21.43 -7.37
C GLY A 4 -1.55 20.57 -7.58
N GLU A 5 -2.65 21.18 -8.01
CA GLU A 5 -3.74 20.42 -8.62
C GLU A 5 -3.12 19.70 -9.82
N SER A 6 -3.07 18.37 -9.79
CA SER A 6 -2.61 17.59 -10.93
C SER A 6 -3.69 17.64 -12.01
N GLU A 7 -3.56 18.60 -12.93
CA GLU A 7 -4.42 18.67 -14.10
C GLU A 7 -4.11 17.54 -15.09
N PHE A 8 -5.12 17.13 -15.87
CA PHE A 8 -4.88 16.26 -17.02
C PHE A 8 -3.96 16.93 -18.03
N ARG A 9 -3.13 16.14 -18.71
CA ARG A 9 -2.19 16.62 -19.73
C ARG A 9 -2.95 17.40 -20.82
N ARG A 10 -2.41 18.56 -21.17
CA ARG A 10 -2.96 19.45 -22.20
C ARG A 10 -2.13 19.42 -23.49
N LEU A 11 -0.82 19.22 -23.37
CA LEU A 11 0.11 19.24 -24.49
C LEU A 11 0.38 17.81 -25.00
N PRO A 12 0.51 17.63 -26.33
CA PRO A 12 0.94 16.37 -26.91
C PRO A 12 2.44 16.11 -26.66
N GLY A 13 2.92 14.92 -27.05
CA GLY A 13 4.32 14.49 -26.96
C GLY A 13 4.61 13.50 -25.84
N THR A 14 3.61 13.12 -25.05
CA THR A 14 3.78 12.07 -24.02
C THR A 14 3.84 10.70 -24.69
N VAL A 15 4.88 9.94 -24.38
CA VAL A 15 5.10 8.58 -24.88
C VAL A 15 5.65 7.70 -23.76
N LEU A 16 5.25 6.44 -23.74
CA LEU A 16 5.86 5.43 -22.88
C LEU A 16 7.02 4.81 -23.65
N LYS A 17 8.22 4.89 -23.06
CA LYS A 17 9.44 4.37 -23.65
C LYS A 17 10.00 3.23 -22.82
N ASN A 18 10.65 2.30 -23.49
CA ASN A 18 11.54 1.36 -22.82
C ASN A 18 12.75 2.14 -22.28
N GLU A 19 13.02 2.05 -20.97
CA GLU A 19 14.11 2.80 -20.33
C GLU A 19 15.50 2.39 -20.85
N GLN A 20 15.68 1.14 -21.31
CA GLN A 20 16.95 0.60 -21.77
C GLN A 20 17.21 0.88 -23.26
N THR A 21 16.19 0.72 -24.10
CA THR A 21 16.36 0.85 -25.57
C THR A 21 15.95 2.23 -26.10
N GLY A 22 15.23 3.03 -25.31
CA GLY A 22 14.65 4.30 -25.73
C GLY A 22 13.48 4.16 -26.72
N GLN A 23 13.13 2.93 -27.11
CA GLN A 23 12.04 2.64 -28.04
C GLN A 23 10.70 3.09 -27.46
N ILE A 24 9.89 3.75 -28.29
CA ILE A 24 8.49 4.07 -27.95
C ILE A 24 7.72 2.74 -27.91
N ILE A 25 7.26 2.37 -26.72
CA ILE A 25 6.40 1.20 -26.48
C ILE A 25 4.95 1.56 -26.81
N TYR A 26 4.51 2.75 -26.40
CA TYR A 26 3.13 3.16 -26.55
C TYR A 26 2.97 4.67 -26.56
N THR A 27 2.07 5.16 -27.40
CA THR A 27 1.65 6.56 -27.44
C THR A 27 0.23 6.65 -26.90
N PRO A 28 0.01 7.17 -25.68
CA PRO A 28 -1.33 7.38 -25.12
C PRO A 28 -2.12 8.43 -25.93
N PRO A 29 -3.42 8.63 -25.64
CA PRO A 29 -4.18 9.76 -26.15
C PRO A 29 -3.41 11.09 -25.98
N GLN A 30 -3.33 11.85 -27.08
CA GLN A 30 -2.56 13.09 -27.16
C GLN A 30 -3.46 14.32 -27.09
N ASN A 31 -4.75 14.18 -27.38
CA ASN A 31 -5.70 15.27 -27.35
C ASN A 31 -6.28 15.44 -25.94
N HIS A 32 -6.22 16.66 -25.41
CA HIS A 32 -6.73 16.98 -24.06
C HIS A 32 -8.21 16.65 -23.87
N GLN A 33 -9.05 16.97 -24.86
CA GLN A 33 -10.48 16.73 -24.80
C GLN A 33 -10.80 15.24 -24.83
N GLU A 34 -10.04 14.46 -25.60
CA GLU A 34 -10.13 12.99 -25.62
C GLU A 34 -9.76 12.40 -24.26
N ILE A 35 -8.69 12.88 -23.61
CA ILE A 35 -8.30 12.45 -22.26
C ILE A 35 -9.44 12.72 -21.26
N ILE A 36 -10.04 13.92 -21.27
CA ILE A 36 -11.18 14.26 -20.41
C ILE A 36 -12.35 13.29 -20.65
N GLN A 37 -12.69 13.05 -21.92
CA GLN A 37 -13.80 12.16 -22.29
C GLN A 37 -13.54 10.72 -21.83
N LEU A 38 -12.35 10.18 -22.08
CA LEU A 38 -11.96 8.83 -21.66
C LEU A 38 -11.94 8.68 -20.14
N MET A 39 -11.44 9.67 -19.42
CA MET A 39 -11.48 9.67 -17.95
C MET A 39 -12.92 9.73 -17.42
N SER A 40 -13.79 10.52 -18.03
CA SER A 40 -15.22 10.54 -17.68
C SER A 40 -15.91 9.20 -17.97
N HIS A 41 -15.57 8.54 -19.07
CA HIS A 41 -16.07 7.20 -19.38
C HIS A 41 -15.57 6.17 -18.37
N LEU A 42 -14.29 6.23 -17.99
CA LEU A 42 -13.72 5.34 -16.98
C LEU A 42 -14.38 5.54 -15.61
N GLU A 43 -14.59 6.79 -15.19
CA GLU A 43 -15.30 7.11 -13.94
C GLU A 43 -16.73 6.54 -13.95
N LYS A 44 -17.48 6.74 -15.04
CA LYS A 44 -18.82 6.14 -15.20
C LYS A 44 -18.74 4.63 -15.12
N TYR A 45 -17.79 4.01 -15.82
CA TYR A 45 -17.60 2.56 -15.80
C TYR A 45 -17.32 2.03 -14.39
N ILE A 46 -16.46 2.69 -13.61
CA ILE A 46 -16.15 2.34 -12.22
C ILE A 46 -17.42 2.28 -11.37
N ASN A 47 -18.30 3.27 -11.51
CA ASN A 47 -19.49 3.46 -10.67
C ASN A 47 -20.74 2.66 -11.12
N VAL A 48 -20.72 2.05 -12.30
CA VAL A 48 -21.86 1.26 -12.80
C VAL A 48 -21.89 -0.14 -12.16
N ASP A 49 -22.88 -0.40 -11.32
CA ASP A 49 -23.24 -1.74 -10.83
C ASP A 49 -24.58 -2.16 -11.44
N LYS A 50 -24.53 -3.08 -12.41
CA LYS A 50 -25.72 -3.66 -13.04
C LYS A 50 -25.91 -5.09 -12.56
N GLU A 51 -27.14 -5.59 -12.56
CA GLU A 51 -27.40 -7.04 -12.47
C GLU A 51 -26.60 -7.75 -13.57
N ASN A 52 -25.89 -8.84 -13.21
CA ASN A 52 -24.92 -9.55 -14.06
C ASN A 52 -23.65 -8.77 -14.42
N SER A 53 -23.18 -7.86 -13.56
CA SER A 53 -21.86 -7.24 -13.72
C SER A 53 -20.73 -8.27 -13.61
N LEU A 54 -19.60 -7.95 -14.24
CA LEU A 54 -18.35 -8.69 -14.04
C LEU A 54 -17.99 -8.72 -12.56
N ASP A 55 -17.33 -9.80 -12.14
CA ASP A 55 -16.72 -9.89 -10.82
C ASP A 55 -15.85 -8.63 -10.56
N PRO A 56 -15.93 -8.01 -9.37
CA PRO A 56 -15.18 -6.79 -9.08
C PRO A 56 -13.66 -6.93 -9.28
N LEU A 57 -13.06 -8.10 -9.06
CA LEU A 57 -11.62 -8.29 -9.27
C LEU A 57 -11.26 -8.24 -10.76
N ILE A 58 -12.09 -8.83 -11.61
CA ILE A 58 -11.94 -8.73 -13.07
C ILE A 58 -12.11 -7.27 -13.49
N LYS A 59 -13.17 -6.61 -13.00
CA LYS A 59 -13.43 -5.21 -13.32
C LYS A 59 -12.30 -4.28 -12.87
N MET A 60 -11.68 -4.55 -11.71
CA MET A 60 -10.50 -3.84 -11.21
C MET A 60 -9.32 -3.95 -12.18
N ALA A 61 -9.05 -5.14 -12.73
CA ALA A 61 -8.00 -5.33 -13.72
C ALA A 61 -8.26 -4.51 -14.99
N LEU A 62 -9.51 -4.45 -15.46
CA LEU A 62 -9.90 -3.64 -16.63
C LEU A 62 -9.77 -2.13 -16.35
N ILE A 63 -10.21 -1.67 -15.18
CA ILE A 63 -10.07 -0.28 -14.73
C ILE A 63 -8.58 0.11 -14.72
N HIS A 64 -7.72 -0.75 -14.17
CA HIS A 64 -6.29 -0.50 -14.09
C HIS A 64 -5.68 -0.35 -15.48
N TYR A 65 -5.94 -1.30 -16.37
CA TYR A 65 -5.48 -1.25 -17.75
C TYR A 65 -5.93 0.04 -18.47
N GLN A 66 -7.21 0.38 -18.33
CA GLN A 66 -7.78 1.54 -19.00
C GLN A 66 -7.14 2.84 -18.49
N PHE A 67 -6.96 2.98 -17.18
CA PHE A 67 -6.30 4.14 -16.59
C PHE A 67 -4.85 4.29 -17.11
N GLU A 68 -4.08 3.20 -17.11
CA GLU A 68 -2.69 3.20 -17.59
C GLU A 68 -2.58 3.49 -19.09
N SER A 69 -3.59 3.10 -19.88
CA SER A 69 -3.66 3.36 -21.32
C SER A 69 -4.10 4.78 -21.65
N ILE A 70 -5.01 5.38 -20.88
CA ILE A 70 -5.34 6.81 -21.01
C ILE A 70 -4.12 7.66 -20.62
N HIS A 71 -3.39 7.24 -19.58
CA HIS A 71 -2.19 7.91 -19.07
C HIS A 71 -2.41 9.43 -18.86
N PRO A 72 -3.39 9.83 -18.03
CA PRO A 72 -3.96 11.18 -18.04
C PRO A 72 -3.04 12.29 -17.52
N PHE A 73 -1.99 11.97 -16.74
CA PHE A 73 -1.11 12.95 -16.09
C PHE A 73 0.30 12.98 -16.71
N TYR A 74 1.07 14.06 -16.50
CA TYR A 74 2.47 14.14 -16.96
C TYR A 74 3.41 13.24 -16.15
N ASP A 75 3.12 13.06 -14.86
CA ASP A 75 3.81 12.14 -13.96
C ASP A 75 2.79 11.57 -12.98
N GLY A 76 3.11 10.43 -12.38
CA GLY A 76 2.35 9.84 -11.28
C GLY A 76 1.32 8.80 -11.73
N ASN A 77 1.11 8.57 -13.03
CA ASN A 77 0.10 7.64 -13.54
C ASN A 77 0.20 6.26 -12.87
N GLY A 78 1.36 5.60 -12.92
CA GLY A 78 1.53 4.29 -12.29
C GLY A 78 1.21 4.27 -10.79
N ARG A 79 1.53 5.35 -10.06
CA ARG A 79 1.22 5.46 -8.61
C ARG A 79 -0.29 5.62 -8.40
N THR A 80 -0.91 6.53 -9.15
CA THR A 80 -2.35 6.78 -9.09
C THR A 80 -3.16 5.56 -9.50
N GLY A 81 -2.78 4.88 -10.59
CA GLY A 81 -3.45 3.67 -11.07
C GLY A 81 -3.42 2.54 -10.05
N ARG A 82 -2.30 2.35 -9.33
CA ARG A 82 -2.21 1.34 -8.26
C ARG A 82 -3.03 1.71 -7.03
N ILE A 83 -3.09 2.99 -6.67
CA ILE A 83 -3.97 3.47 -5.58
C ILE A 83 -5.44 3.25 -5.95
N LEU A 84 -5.82 3.56 -7.20
CA LEU A 84 -7.18 3.38 -7.71
C LEU A 84 -7.67 1.94 -7.55
N ASN A 85 -6.80 0.94 -7.80
CA ASN A 85 -7.16 -0.47 -7.61
C ASN A 85 -7.62 -0.76 -6.19
N VAL A 86 -6.82 -0.37 -5.19
CA VAL A 86 -7.14 -0.66 -3.78
C VAL A 86 -8.36 0.13 -3.32
N LEU A 87 -8.51 1.39 -3.73
CA LEU A 87 -9.70 2.19 -3.44
C LEU A 87 -10.96 1.60 -4.07
N TYR A 88 -10.86 1.05 -5.28
CA TYR A 88 -11.97 0.37 -5.93
C TYR A 88 -12.40 -0.90 -5.17
N LEU A 89 -11.46 -1.69 -4.67
CA LEU A 89 -11.77 -2.86 -3.83
C LEU A 89 -12.47 -2.46 -2.53
N VAL A 90 -12.06 -1.34 -1.91
CA VAL A 90 -12.75 -0.76 -0.75
C VAL A 90 -14.16 -0.31 -1.12
N LEU A 91 -14.31 0.41 -2.23
CA LEU A 91 -15.61 0.87 -2.74
C LEU A 91 -16.59 -0.29 -2.98
N LYS A 92 -16.10 -1.46 -3.38
CA LYS A 92 -16.91 -2.67 -3.62
C LYS A 92 -17.08 -3.56 -2.38
N GLY A 93 -16.61 -3.12 -1.21
CA GLY A 93 -16.75 -3.87 0.04
C GLY A 93 -15.95 -5.17 0.09
N LEU A 94 -14.96 -5.34 -0.80
CA LEU A 94 -14.03 -6.47 -0.73
C LEU A 94 -12.90 -6.23 0.27
N LEU A 95 -12.68 -4.98 0.66
CA LEU A 95 -11.76 -4.56 1.71
C LEU A 95 -12.43 -3.51 2.59
N ASP A 96 -12.34 -3.65 3.92
CA ASP A 96 -12.81 -2.60 4.84
C ASP A 96 -11.86 -1.39 4.86
N ILE A 97 -10.57 -1.66 4.66
CA ILE A 97 -9.47 -0.67 4.68
C ILE A 97 -8.43 -1.01 3.61
N PRO A 98 -7.69 -0.02 3.07
CA PRO A 98 -6.78 -0.22 1.95
C PRO A 98 -5.43 -0.83 2.38
N VAL A 99 -5.45 -2.06 2.91
CA VAL A 99 -4.25 -2.75 3.47
C VAL A 99 -3.60 -3.76 2.53
N LEU A 100 -4.18 -4.00 1.35
CA LEU A 100 -3.63 -4.94 0.38
C LEU A 100 -2.41 -4.35 -0.31
N TYR A 101 -1.24 -5.00 -0.18
CA TYR A 101 0.01 -4.51 -0.77
C TYR A 101 0.19 -4.97 -2.23
N LEU A 102 -0.83 -4.76 -3.07
CA LEU A 102 -0.89 -5.22 -4.46
C LEU A 102 0.32 -4.78 -5.31
N SER A 103 0.81 -3.57 -5.07
CA SER A 103 1.95 -3.00 -5.80
C SER A 103 3.24 -3.80 -5.64
N ARG A 104 3.41 -4.54 -4.53
CA ARG A 104 4.57 -5.40 -4.30
C ARG A 104 4.71 -6.45 -5.39
N TYR A 105 3.62 -7.15 -5.72
CA TYR A 105 3.63 -8.19 -6.75
C TYR A 105 3.90 -7.60 -8.14
N ILE A 106 3.27 -6.46 -8.46
CA ILE A 106 3.46 -5.77 -9.74
C ILE A 106 4.92 -5.32 -9.90
N VAL A 107 5.54 -4.75 -8.86
CA VAL A 107 6.94 -4.30 -8.91
C VAL A 107 7.89 -5.49 -9.01
N LYS A 108 7.65 -6.58 -8.26
CA LYS A 108 8.45 -7.81 -8.35
C LYS A 108 8.38 -8.45 -9.74
N ASN A 109 7.24 -8.31 -10.43
CA ASN A 109 6.99 -8.88 -11.75
C ASN A 109 6.84 -7.78 -12.83
N LYS A 110 7.65 -6.72 -12.76
CA LYS A 110 7.57 -5.52 -13.62
C LYS A 110 7.55 -5.87 -15.12
N ASP A 111 8.41 -6.79 -15.54
CA ASP A 111 8.53 -7.16 -16.96
C ASP A 111 7.27 -7.89 -17.47
N ALA A 112 6.73 -8.82 -16.68
CA ALA A 112 5.48 -9.51 -17.00
C ALA A 112 4.31 -8.54 -17.03
N TYR A 113 4.23 -7.61 -16.07
CA TYR A 113 3.22 -6.56 -16.03
C TYR A 113 3.18 -5.75 -17.33
N TYR A 114 4.33 -5.21 -17.78
CA TYR A 114 4.37 -4.44 -19.02
C TYR A 114 4.13 -5.30 -20.26
N THR A 115 4.60 -6.54 -20.26
CA THR A 115 4.37 -7.49 -21.35
C THR A 115 2.87 -7.76 -21.54
N PHE A 116 2.15 -8.11 -20.46
CA PHE A 116 0.72 -8.38 -20.56
C PHE A 116 -0.09 -7.14 -20.88
N LEU A 117 0.29 -5.99 -20.32
CA LEU A 117 -0.35 -4.71 -20.65
C LEU A 117 -0.21 -4.40 -22.15
N GLN A 118 0.96 -4.66 -22.73
CA GLN A 118 1.20 -4.45 -24.15
C GLN A 118 0.47 -5.49 -25.03
N LYS A 119 0.42 -6.76 -24.63
CA LYS A 119 -0.34 -7.79 -25.35
C LYS A 119 -1.85 -7.50 -25.42
N VAL A 120 -2.43 -6.87 -24.41
CA VAL A 120 -3.83 -6.43 -24.50
C VAL A 120 -4.00 -5.36 -25.59
N ARG A 121 -3.04 -4.43 -25.73
CA ARG A 121 -3.08 -3.37 -26.76
C ARG A 121 -2.94 -3.92 -28.17
N ASP A 122 -2.01 -4.87 -28.35
CA ASP A 122 -1.62 -5.34 -29.68
C ASP A 122 -2.48 -6.52 -30.17
N GLU A 123 -2.90 -7.39 -29.25
CA GLU A 123 -3.53 -8.68 -29.56
C GLU A 123 -4.91 -8.86 -28.90
N GLY A 124 -5.31 -7.97 -27.99
CA GLY A 124 -6.55 -8.14 -27.22
C GLY A 124 -6.50 -9.29 -26.22
N ALA A 125 -5.30 -9.68 -25.76
CA ALA A 125 -5.06 -10.80 -24.83
C ALA A 125 -5.48 -10.48 -23.37
N TRP A 126 -6.78 -10.24 -23.17
CA TRP A 126 -7.37 -9.86 -21.88
C TRP A 126 -7.28 -10.95 -20.82
N ASP A 127 -7.33 -12.21 -21.22
CA ASP A 127 -7.23 -13.38 -20.37
C ASP A 127 -5.92 -13.37 -19.57
N GLN A 128 -4.77 -13.17 -20.24
CA GLN A 128 -3.46 -13.15 -19.59
C GLN A 128 -3.32 -11.97 -18.62
N TRP A 129 -3.83 -10.79 -19.00
CA TRP A 129 -3.82 -9.62 -18.14
C TRP A 129 -4.67 -9.79 -16.88
N VAL A 130 -5.90 -10.27 -17.05
CA VAL A 130 -6.81 -10.50 -15.92
C VAL A 130 -6.22 -11.55 -14.99
N LEU A 131 -5.75 -12.68 -15.51
CA LEU A 131 -5.11 -13.72 -14.70
C LEU A 131 -3.90 -13.19 -13.92
N PHE A 132 -3.02 -12.41 -14.56
CA PHE A 132 -1.89 -11.78 -13.87
C PHE A 132 -2.32 -10.87 -12.71
N MET A 133 -3.39 -10.08 -12.90
CA MET A 133 -3.91 -9.20 -11.86
C MET A 133 -4.61 -9.99 -10.73
N LEU A 134 -5.28 -11.10 -11.06
CA LEU A 134 -5.88 -12.00 -10.07
C LEU A 134 -4.80 -12.72 -9.24
N ASP A 135 -3.74 -13.22 -9.88
CA ASP A 135 -2.59 -13.81 -9.17
C ASP A 135 -1.98 -12.78 -8.21
N ALA A 136 -1.86 -11.52 -8.65
CA ALA A 136 -1.35 -10.45 -7.81
C ALA A 136 -2.23 -10.23 -6.57
N VAL A 137 -3.55 -10.25 -6.72
CA VAL A 137 -4.50 -10.12 -5.60
C VAL A 137 -4.38 -11.33 -4.67
N GLU A 138 -4.35 -12.55 -5.19
CA GLU A 138 -4.26 -13.78 -4.40
C GLU A 138 -2.97 -13.79 -3.55
N HIS A 139 -1.82 -13.64 -4.20
CA HIS A 139 -0.52 -13.70 -3.53
C HIS A 139 -0.39 -12.62 -2.45
N THR A 140 -0.80 -11.39 -2.78
CA THR A 140 -0.69 -10.28 -1.82
C THR A 140 -1.72 -10.38 -0.70
N SER A 141 -2.89 -10.97 -0.94
CA SER A 141 -3.89 -11.22 0.12
C SER A 141 -3.40 -12.27 1.11
N ILE A 142 -2.82 -13.37 0.61
CA ILE A 142 -2.22 -14.42 1.43
C ILE A 142 -1.06 -13.83 2.25
N GLN A 143 -0.17 -13.07 1.63
CA GLN A 143 0.94 -12.39 2.33
C GLN A 143 0.44 -11.42 3.42
N THR A 144 -0.54 -10.57 3.11
CA THR A 144 -1.13 -9.66 4.09
C THR A 144 -1.75 -10.43 5.26
N LEU A 145 -2.43 -11.55 5.00
CA LEU A 145 -2.99 -12.41 6.06
C LEU A 145 -1.90 -12.99 6.97
N HIS A 146 -0.78 -13.46 6.39
CA HIS A 146 0.36 -13.93 7.18
C HIS A 146 0.95 -12.83 8.06
N ILE A 147 1.14 -11.63 7.52
CA ILE A 147 1.63 -10.46 8.29
C ILE A 147 0.70 -10.17 9.46
N VAL A 148 -0.59 -10.02 9.21
CA VAL A 148 -1.59 -9.68 10.23
C VAL A 148 -1.61 -10.74 11.34
N ARG A 149 -1.54 -12.03 10.99
CA ARG A 149 -1.46 -13.12 11.97
C ARG A 149 -0.18 -13.05 12.80
N SER A 150 0.97 -12.81 12.16
CA SER A 150 2.26 -12.66 12.86
C SER A 150 2.24 -11.48 13.83
N ILE A 151 1.65 -10.34 13.42
CA ILE A 151 1.47 -9.18 14.29
C ILE A 151 0.59 -9.53 15.48
N ALA A 152 -0.54 -10.22 15.27
CA ALA A 152 -1.45 -10.63 16.34
C ALA A 152 -0.77 -11.57 17.36
N LEU A 153 0.03 -12.53 16.89
CA LEU A 153 0.82 -13.43 17.74
C LEU A 153 1.88 -12.66 18.54
N ALA A 154 2.59 -11.74 17.90
CA ALA A 154 3.57 -10.88 18.57
C ALA A 154 2.92 -9.98 19.63
N MET A 155 1.75 -9.40 19.34
CA MET A 155 0.96 -8.62 20.32
C MET A 155 0.60 -9.46 21.54
N GLN A 156 0.15 -10.70 21.32
CA GLN A 156 -0.20 -11.61 22.41
C GLN A 156 1.04 -11.97 23.25
N GLU A 157 2.17 -12.26 22.63
CA GLU A 157 3.42 -12.57 23.33
C GLU A 157 3.91 -11.39 24.17
N TYR A 158 3.93 -10.17 23.60
CA TYR A 158 4.30 -8.95 24.31
C TYR A 158 3.37 -8.72 25.51
N LYS A 159 2.05 -8.90 25.32
CA LYS A 159 1.07 -8.82 26.40
C LYS A 159 1.39 -9.79 27.54
N HIS A 160 1.69 -11.06 27.25
CA HIS A 160 2.02 -12.05 28.27
C HIS A 160 3.32 -11.72 29.00
N ARG A 161 4.39 -11.43 28.26
CA ARG A 161 5.71 -11.10 28.84
C ARG A 161 5.65 -9.86 29.72
N ILE A 162 5.06 -8.77 29.24
CA ILE A 162 4.97 -7.52 29.99
C ILE A 162 4.09 -7.72 31.23
N ARG A 163 2.91 -8.34 31.10
CA ARG A 163 2.01 -8.58 32.24
C ARG A 163 2.63 -9.46 33.32
N SER A 164 3.45 -10.44 32.94
CA SER A 164 4.10 -11.36 33.89
C SER A 164 5.23 -10.71 34.69
N LYS A 165 5.99 -9.77 34.09
CA LYS A 165 7.17 -9.15 34.71
C LYS A 165 6.91 -7.76 35.28
N HIS A 166 5.95 -7.02 34.72
CA HIS A 166 5.78 -5.60 34.97
C HIS A 166 4.36 -5.25 35.41
N LYS A 167 4.24 -4.66 36.61
CA LYS A 167 2.95 -4.16 37.15
C LYS A 167 2.35 -3.01 36.34
N PHE A 168 3.15 -2.32 35.52
CA PHE A 168 2.69 -1.20 34.69
C PHE A 168 2.05 -1.63 33.36
N TYR A 169 1.88 -2.93 33.13
CA TYR A 169 1.12 -3.43 31.99
C TYR A 169 -0.22 -2.69 31.84
N SER A 170 -0.53 -2.27 30.61
CA SER A 170 -1.86 -1.80 30.20
C SER A 170 -2.11 -2.19 28.75
N GLN A 171 -3.39 -2.29 28.35
CA GLN A 171 -3.73 -2.52 26.95
C GLN A 171 -3.29 -1.34 26.07
N ASP A 172 -3.34 -0.10 26.59
CA ASP A 172 -2.89 1.09 25.87
C ASP A 172 -1.39 1.06 25.58
N LEU A 173 -0.57 0.50 26.48
CA LEU A 173 0.85 0.29 26.22
C LEU A 173 1.06 -0.67 25.05
N ILE A 174 0.35 -1.80 25.01
CA ILE A 174 0.44 -2.75 23.90
C ILE A 174 -0.01 -2.09 22.59
N ASN A 175 -1.12 -1.35 22.62
CA ASN A 175 -1.61 -0.63 21.46
C ASN A 175 -0.58 0.39 20.96
N ASN A 176 0.04 1.18 21.84
CA ASN A 176 1.10 2.14 21.46
C ASN A 176 2.29 1.42 20.79
N LEU A 177 2.76 0.32 21.38
CA LEU A 177 3.92 -0.44 20.87
C LEU A 177 3.66 -1.08 19.50
N PHE A 178 2.41 -1.37 19.16
CA PHE A 178 2.05 -2.01 17.89
C PHE A 178 1.40 -1.08 16.86
N PHE A 179 0.96 0.11 17.28
CA PHE A 179 0.59 1.19 16.38
C PHE A 179 1.83 1.94 15.86
N HIS A 180 2.88 2.02 16.69
CA HIS A 180 4.15 2.63 16.34
C HIS A 180 5.28 1.59 16.31
N PRO A 181 5.71 1.08 15.13
CA PRO A 181 6.89 0.21 15.03
C PRO A 181 8.16 0.82 15.63
N TYR A 182 8.21 2.16 15.63
CA TYR A 182 9.19 2.98 16.33
C TYR A 182 8.43 3.98 17.19
N THR A 183 8.58 3.88 18.51
CA THR A 183 7.97 4.83 19.45
C THR A 183 9.02 5.75 20.08
N LYS A 184 8.55 6.83 20.70
CA LYS A 184 9.35 7.77 21.49
C LYS A 184 8.61 8.13 22.77
N ILE A 185 9.35 8.69 23.72
CA ILE A 185 8.83 9.00 25.06
C ILE A 185 7.54 9.85 24.97
N GLU A 186 7.49 10.82 24.05
CA GLU A 186 6.34 11.70 23.88
C GLU A 186 5.06 10.97 23.43
N PHE A 187 5.18 9.91 22.62
CA PHE A 187 4.02 9.11 22.19
C PHE A 187 3.47 8.29 23.35
N VAL A 188 4.35 7.65 24.13
CA VAL A 188 3.95 6.91 25.33
C VAL A 188 3.29 7.84 26.37
N MET A 189 3.81 9.05 26.56
CA MET A 189 3.19 10.05 27.42
C MET A 189 1.79 10.43 26.94
N SER A 190 1.64 10.68 25.64
CA SER A 190 0.36 11.07 25.04
C SER A 190 -0.69 9.96 25.14
N ASP A 191 -0.31 8.73 24.81
CA ASP A 191 -1.27 7.64 24.63
C ASP A 191 -1.64 6.97 25.95
N ILE A 192 -0.67 6.86 26.87
CA ILE A 192 -0.85 6.21 28.18
C ILE A 192 -1.13 7.24 29.28
N LYS A 193 -1.01 8.55 29.00
CA LYS A 193 -1.26 9.65 29.96
C LYS A 193 -0.36 9.58 31.21
N VAL A 194 0.93 9.32 31.00
CA VAL A 194 1.93 9.24 32.09
C VAL A 194 2.98 10.35 31.98
N SER A 195 3.70 10.60 33.08
CA SER A 195 4.81 11.56 33.08
C SER A 195 5.98 11.09 32.21
N ARG A 196 6.84 12.03 31.81
CA ARG A 196 8.06 11.73 31.04
C ARG A 196 8.97 10.73 31.74
N ILE A 197 9.14 10.88 33.05
CA ILE A 197 9.97 10.00 33.88
C ILE A 197 9.39 8.58 33.85
N THR A 198 8.07 8.45 34.00
CA THR A 198 7.37 7.17 33.95
C THR A 198 7.47 6.51 32.57
N ALA A 199 7.19 7.24 31.49
CA ALA A 199 7.31 6.74 30.12
C ALA A 199 8.75 6.28 29.80
N THR A 200 9.75 7.06 30.23
CA THR A 200 11.17 6.70 30.06
C THR A 200 11.49 5.40 30.78
N LYS A 201 11.06 5.27 32.05
CA LYS A 201 11.25 4.06 32.83
C LYS A 201 10.61 2.84 32.16
N TYR A 202 9.39 2.96 31.63
CA TYR A 202 8.72 1.85 30.96
C TYR A 202 9.50 1.40 29.73
N LEU A 203 9.86 2.33 28.84
CA LEU A 203 10.59 2.03 27.61
C LEU A 203 11.98 1.43 27.89
N ASP A 204 12.70 1.93 28.90
CA ASP A 204 14.01 1.39 29.28
C ASP A 204 13.91 -0.02 29.87
N LEU A 205 12.88 -0.33 30.66
CA LEU A 205 12.66 -1.69 31.16
C LEU A 205 12.29 -2.67 30.04
N LEU A 206 11.46 -2.23 29.08
CA LEU A 206 11.12 -3.05 27.92
C LEU A 206 12.31 -3.27 26.97
N TYR A 207 13.20 -2.28 26.88
CA TYR A 207 14.49 -2.43 26.21
C TYR A 207 15.38 -3.47 26.93
N GLN A 208 15.48 -3.42 28.26
CA GLN A 208 16.24 -4.41 29.04
C GLN A 208 15.68 -5.83 28.91
N ASP A 209 14.36 -5.98 28.75
CA ASP A 209 13.72 -7.26 28.47
C ASP A 209 13.92 -7.76 27.03
N GLY A 210 14.57 -6.98 26.16
CA GLY A 210 14.77 -7.31 24.75
C GLY A 210 13.50 -7.25 23.90
N LEU A 211 12.44 -6.59 24.40
CA LEU A 211 11.21 -6.35 23.62
C LEU A 211 11.38 -5.13 22.71
N LEU A 212 12.23 -4.18 23.11
CA LEU A 212 12.56 -2.99 22.34
C LEU A 212 14.06 -2.92 22.07
N LYS A 213 14.45 -2.23 20.99
CA LYS A 213 15.81 -1.76 20.75
C LYS A 213 15.87 -0.24 20.91
N LYS A 214 16.85 0.28 21.64
CA LYS A 214 17.03 1.72 21.84
C LYS A 214 18.04 2.27 20.84
N GLU A 215 17.64 3.26 20.06
CA GLU A 215 18.48 3.94 19.07
C GLU A 215 18.49 5.44 19.33
N LYS A 216 19.66 6.08 19.20
CA LYS A 216 19.80 7.53 19.38
C LYS A 216 19.95 8.20 18.03
N LEU A 217 19.02 9.10 17.70
CA LEU A 217 19.09 9.91 16.48
C LEU A 217 19.05 11.39 16.84
N GLY A 218 20.19 12.06 16.65
CA GLY A 218 20.39 13.44 17.09
C GLY A 218 20.22 13.59 18.60
N ARG A 219 19.23 14.39 19.02
CA ARG A 219 18.91 14.66 20.43
C ARG A 219 17.82 13.75 21.02
N SER A 220 17.24 12.86 20.21
CA SER A 220 16.09 12.05 20.60
C SER A 220 16.46 10.57 20.67
N ASN A 221 15.89 9.87 21.66
CA ASN A 221 15.94 8.42 21.75
C ASN A 221 14.67 7.83 21.12
N TYR A 222 14.85 6.83 20.26
CA TYR A 222 13.80 6.04 19.65
C TYR A 222 13.85 4.62 20.20
N TYR A 223 12.68 4.01 20.34
CA TYR A 223 12.54 2.64 20.79
C TYR A 223 11.83 1.84 19.70
N ILE A 224 12.54 0.89 19.12
CA ILE A 224 12.08 0.03 18.03
C ILE A 224 11.42 -1.20 18.64
N ASN A 225 10.18 -1.50 18.28
CA ASN A 225 9.56 -2.77 18.60
C ASN A 225 10.22 -3.87 17.76
N VAL A 226 11.00 -4.74 18.40
CA VAL A 226 11.82 -5.74 17.71
C VAL A 226 10.96 -6.69 16.86
N ALA A 227 9.97 -7.34 17.47
CA ALA A 227 9.13 -8.30 16.76
C ALA A 227 8.34 -7.64 15.62
N LEU A 228 7.74 -6.47 15.86
CA LEU A 228 6.98 -5.77 14.82
C LEU A 228 7.88 -5.29 13.68
N TYR A 229 9.07 -4.78 13.99
CA TYR A 229 10.05 -4.38 12.99
C TYR A 229 10.45 -5.57 12.12
N ASP A 230 10.78 -6.70 12.72
CA ASP A 230 11.18 -7.91 11.99
C ASP A 230 10.04 -8.40 11.09
N ILE A 231 8.80 -8.45 11.59
CA ILE A 231 7.63 -8.86 10.80
C ILE A 231 7.42 -7.95 9.57
N LEU A 232 7.58 -6.63 9.73
CA LEU A 232 7.35 -5.67 8.65
C LEU A 232 8.51 -5.57 7.65
N THR A 233 9.72 -5.94 8.06
CA THR A 233 10.93 -5.81 7.21
C THR A 233 11.39 -7.12 6.58
N THR A 234 11.08 -8.27 7.16
CA THR A 234 11.43 -9.60 6.63
C THR A 234 10.47 -10.06 5.52
N LEU A 235 9.75 -9.13 4.91
CA LEU A 235 8.95 -9.42 3.74
C LEU A 235 9.88 -9.53 2.54
N GLU A 236 10.30 -10.75 2.18
CA GLU A 236 10.93 -11.13 0.90
C GLU A 236 9.90 -11.57 -0.16
#